data_AF-A0A3C1KD05-F1
#
_entry.id   AF-A0A3C1KD05-F1
#
_cell.length_a   1.000
_cell.length_b   1.000
_cell.length_c   1.000
_cell.angle_alpha   90.00
_cell.angle_beta   90.00
_cell.angle_gamma   90.00
#
_symmetry.space_group_name_H-M   'P 1'
#
loop_
_entity.id
_entity.type
_entity.pdbx_description
1 polymer ?
#
loop_
_entity_poly.entity_id
_entity_poly.type
_entity_poly.pdbx_seq_one_letter_code
_entity_poly.pdbx_strand_id
1 'polypeptide(L)' 'GGQVAAATPELAKVIASAAANAKLTPASPKWADVEAKGILQDFFVQLANGGDAKTLATALDQQIDSILNG' A
#
# COMPACT_ATOMS: atom_id res chain seq x y z
N GLY A 1 -21.74 -22.91 -9.29
CA GLY A 1 -22.46 -22.37 -8.12
C GLY A 1 -22.32 -20.87 -8.15
N GLY A 2 -23.38 -20.16 -8.51
CA GLY A 2 -23.40 -18.73 -8.85
C GLY A 2 -23.42 -17.78 -7.65
N GLN A 3 -22.48 -17.94 -6.72
CA GLN A 3 -22.16 -16.92 -5.71
C GLN A 3 -20.77 -16.37 -5.99
N VAL A 4 -20.58 -15.75 -7.16
CA VAL A 4 -19.74 -14.56 -7.15
C VAL A 4 -20.55 -13.54 -6.36
N ALA A 5 -20.04 -13.10 -5.22
CA ALA A 5 -20.74 -12.20 -4.31
C ALA A 5 -21.30 -11.01 -5.11
N ALA A 6 -22.61 -11.02 -5.38
CA ALA A 6 -23.28 -9.81 -5.83
C ALA A 6 -23.06 -8.82 -4.69
N ALA A 7 -22.31 -7.74 -4.97
CA ALA A 7 -22.02 -6.74 -3.96
C ALA A 7 -23.35 -6.26 -3.40
N THR A 8 -23.66 -6.64 -2.16
CA THR A 8 -24.85 -6.13 -1.50
C THR A 8 -24.78 -4.61 -1.53
N PRO A 9 -25.90 -3.87 -1.47
CA PRO A 9 -25.87 -2.42 -1.43
C PRO A 9 -24.91 -1.87 -0.36
N GLU A 10 -24.78 -2.57 0.76
CA GLU A 10 -23.84 -2.29 1.85
C GLU A 10 -22.39 -2.53 1.43
N LEU A 11 -22.07 -3.66 0.80
CA LEU A 11 -20.72 -3.93 0.28
C LEU A 11 -20.32 -2.93 -0.81
N ALA A 12 -21.25 -2.56 -1.70
CA ALA A 12 -21.03 -1.52 -2.71
C ALA A 12 -20.72 -0.16 -2.07
N LYS A 13 -21.45 0.22 -1.01
CA LYS A 13 -21.21 1.46 -0.26
C LYS A 13 -19.86 1.46 0.45
N VAL A 14 -19.45 0.33 1.04
CA VAL A 14 -18.14 0.17 1.67
C VAL A 14 -17.02 0.29 0.64
N ILE A 15 -17.13 -0.38 -0.51
CA ILE A 15 -16.14 -0.30 -1.60
C ILE A 15 -16.04 1.13 -2.13
N ALA A 16 -17.17 1.80 -2.40
CA ALA A 16 -17.17 3.17 -2.88
C ALA A 16 -16.54 4.14 -1.86
N SER A 17 -16.82 3.94 -0.56
CA SER A 17 -16.20 4.72 0.51
C SER A 17 -14.69 4.48 0.60
N ALA A 18 -14.24 3.22 0.48
CA ALA A 18 -12.82 2.89 0.46
C ALA A 18 -12.10 3.49 -0.75
N ALA A 19 -12.68 3.36 -1.95
CA ALA A 19 -12.14 3.93 -3.18
C ALA A 19 -12.05 5.46 -3.14
N ALA A 20 -13.07 6.14 -2.60
CA ALA A 20 -13.07 7.59 -2.45
C ALA A 20 -12.01 8.11 -1.47
N ASN A 21 -11.63 7.29 -0.48
CA ASN A 21 -10.57 7.63 0.49
C ASN A 21 -9.21 7.06 0.11
N ALA A 22 -9.12 6.25 -0.95
CA ALA A 22 -7.87 5.71 -1.42
C ALA A 22 -7.03 6.84 -2.04
N LYS A 23 -5.83 7.05 -1.49
CA LYS A 23 -4.82 7.83 -2.18
C LYS A 23 -4.18 6.95 -3.24
N LEU A 24 -4.49 7.23 -4.50
CA LEU A 24 -3.83 6.57 -5.62
C LEU A 24 -2.33 6.83 -5.53
N THR A 25 -1.54 5.77 -5.62
CA THR A 25 -0.11 5.87 -5.87
C THR A 25 0.09 6.67 -7.16
N PRO A 26 0.90 7.75 -7.14
CA PRO A 26 1.21 8.49 -8.36
C PRO A 26 1.72 7.54 -9.45
N ALA A 27 1.28 7.74 -10.70
CA ALA A 27 1.71 6.90 -11.80
C ALA A 27 3.21 7.11 -12.06
N SER A 28 4.05 6.19 -11.58
CA SER A 28 5.48 6.14 -11.87
C SER A 28 5.81 4.82 -12.55
N PRO A 29 6.63 4.81 -13.62
CA PRO A 29 7.09 3.57 -14.24
C PRO A 29 7.97 2.73 -13.29
N LYS A 30 8.51 3.34 -12.23
CA LYS A 30 9.45 2.71 -11.29
C LYS A 30 8.78 2.01 -10.09
N TRP A 31 7.45 1.89 -10.08
CA TRP A 31 6.76 1.11 -9.05
C TRP A 31 7.15 -0.36 -9.04
N ALA A 32 7.46 -0.93 -10.21
CA ALA A 32 7.98 -2.30 -10.30
C ALA A 32 9.32 -2.45 -9.53
N ASP A 33 10.16 -1.41 -9.52
CA ASP A 33 11.44 -1.42 -8.79
C ASP A 33 11.24 -1.32 -7.27
N VAL A 34 10.22 -0.58 -6.82
CA VAL A 34 9.82 -0.53 -5.40
C VAL A 34 9.43 -1.92 -4.91
N GLU A 35 8.60 -2.62 -5.68
CA GLU A 35 8.15 -3.97 -5.35
C GLU A 35 9.30 -4.98 -5.40
N ALA A 36 10.13 -4.94 -6.45
CA ALA A 36 11.26 -5.85 -6.63
C ALA A 36 12.30 -5.75 -5.50
N LYS A 37 12.42 -4.59 -4.84
CA LYS A 37 13.35 -4.38 -3.73
C LYS A 37 12.87 -4.95 -2.40
N GLY A 38 11.60 -5.34 -2.27
CA GLY A 38 11.07 -5.97 -1.05
C GLY A 38 10.95 -5.04 0.18
N ILE A 39 11.14 -3.72 -0.01
CA ILE A 39 11.24 -2.76 1.11
C ILE A 39 9.95 -2.60 1.91
N LEU A 40 8.79 -2.86 1.30
CA LEU A 40 7.50 -2.87 1.99
C LEU A 40 7.39 -4.09 2.91
N GLN A 41 7.80 -5.27 2.44
CA GLN A 41 7.82 -6.49 3.24
C GLN A 41 8.76 -6.33 4.43
N ASP A 42 9.96 -5.80 4.21
CA ASP A 42 10.93 -5.54 5.29
C ASP A 42 10.40 -4.54 6.33
N PHE A 43 9.72 -3.48 5.87
CA PHE A 43 9.05 -2.53 6.76
C PHE A 43 7.99 -3.22 7.64
N PHE A 44 7.13 -4.06 7.06
CA PHE A 44 6.10 -4.77 7.83
C PHE A 44 6.69 -5.78 8.82
N VAL A 45 7.79 -6.47 8.46
CA VAL A 45 8.52 -7.34 9.40
C VAL A 45 9.09 -6.54 10.56
N GLN A 46 9.69 -5.38 10.30
CA GLN A 46 10.22 -4.50 11.36
C GLN A 46 9.12 -3.97 12.30
N LEU A 47 7.97 -3.58 11.75
CA LEU A 47 6.80 -3.21 12.56
C LEU A 47 6.31 -4.37 13.44
N ALA A 48 6.19 -5.56 12.87
CA ALA A 48 5.74 -6.76 13.59
C ALA A 48 6.69 -7.13 14.75
N ASN A 49 7.98 -6.85 14.59
CA ASN A 49 9.00 -7.04 15.62
C ASN A 49 9.05 -5.91 16.67
N GLY A 50 8.11 -4.97 16.66
CA GLY A 50 8.00 -3.91 17.66
C GLY A 50 8.82 -2.65 17.35
N GLY A 51 9.23 -2.46 16.10
CA GLY A 51 9.90 -1.22 15.69
C GLY A 51 8.99 0.00 15.76
N ASP A 52 9.58 1.19 15.98
CA ASP A 52 8.84 2.44 16.05
C ASP A 52 8.23 2.81 14.70
N ALA A 53 6.89 2.88 14.65
CA ALA A 53 6.16 3.05 13.41
C ALA A 53 6.50 4.36 12.68
N LYS A 54 6.71 5.46 13.42
CA LYS A 54 7.01 6.76 12.82
C LYS A 54 8.39 6.78 12.18
N THR A 55 9.38 6.27 12.90
CA THR A 55 10.77 6.16 12.42
C THR A 55 10.83 5.28 11.19
N LEU A 56 10.24 4.09 11.26
CA LEU A 56 10.24 3.13 10.16
C LEU A 56 9.50 3.66 8.93
N ALA A 57 8.35 4.32 9.12
CA ALA A 57 7.59 4.89 8.01
C ALA A 57 8.35 6.05 7.33
N THR A 58 9.04 6.88 8.12
CA THR A 58 9.87 7.98 7.58
C THR A 58 11.04 7.42 6.75
N ALA A 59 11.68 6.36 7.22
CA ALA A 59 12.77 5.72 6.49
C ALA A 59 12.28 5.01 5.22
N LEU A 60 11.11 4.36 5.27
CA LEU A 60 10.49 3.75 4.09
C LEU A 60 10.12 4.82 3.05
N ASP A 61 9.55 5.93 3.47
CA ASP A 61 9.18 7.05 2.59
C ASP A 61 10.39 7.57 1.80
N GLN A 62 11.52 7.78 2.47
CA GLN A 62 12.78 8.17 1.82
C GLN A 62 13.28 7.13 0.81
N GLN A 63 13.15 5.84 1.12
CA GLN A 63 13.55 4.76 0.21
C GLN A 63 12.65 4.74 -1.04
N ILE A 64 11.33 4.83 -0.86
CA ILE A 64 10.37 4.88 -1.96
C ILE A 64 10.64 6.11 -2.83
N ASP A 65 10.79 7.29 -2.22
CA ASP A 65 11.06 8.53 -2.95
C ASP A 65 12.35 8.44 -3.77
N SER A 66 13.42 7.88 -3.20
CA SER A 66 14.67 7.64 -3.91
C SER A 66 14.52 6.70 -5.11
N ILE A 67 13.65 5.69 -5.03
CA ILE A 67 13.40 4.76 -6.14
C ILE A 67 12.56 5.42 -7.22
N LEU A 68 11.53 6.17 -6.82
CA LEU A 68 10.62 6.80 -7.77
C LEU A 68 11.28 7.96 -8.52
N ASN A 69 12.21 8.68 -7.88
CA ASN A 69 12.82 9.89 -8.44
C ASN A 69 14.29 9.75 -8.92
N GLY A 70 15.02 8.71 -8.51
CA GLY A 70 16.40 8.46 -8.96
C GLY A 70 16.42 7.62 -10.22
#